data_AF-A0A0C9RCV6-F1
#
_entry.id   AF-A0A0C9RCV6-F1
#
_cell.length_a   1.000
_cell.length_b   1.000
_cell.length_c   1.000
_cell.angle_alpha   90.00
_cell.angle_beta   90.00
_cell.angle_gamma   90.00
#
_symmetry.space_group_name_H-M   'P 1'
#
loop_
_entity.id
_entity.type
_entity.pdbx_description
1 polymer ?
#
loop_
_entity_poly.entity_id
_entity_poly.type
_entity_poly.pdbx_seq_one_letter_code
_entity_poly.pdbx_strand_id
1 'polypeptide(L)'
;PSLYSHYQKAEVIPWISSKHNMGMAFNRITWNKLRKCASQFCSYDDYNWDWSLQHVAQTCLPPSRGAGAAPRVDSGLVTMMMRAPRVFHIGECGVHHKTNNCESTAVIAKVQNVLKSARAHLFPSQLTLTIASVAKKTKLRKGNGGWGDIRDHELCWNITVSPDLVLP
;
A
#
# COMPACT_ATOMS: atom_id res chain seq x y z
N PRO A 1 18.45 -8.86 17.00
CA PRO A 1 17.30 -8.27 16.27
C PRO A 1 16.59 -9.31 15.39
N SER A 2 15.38 -9.75 15.78
CA SER A 2 14.60 -10.77 15.06
C SER A 2 14.02 -10.28 13.73
N LEU A 3 13.95 -8.97 13.49
CA LEU A 3 13.31 -8.37 12.31
C LEU A 3 13.91 -8.85 10.97
N TYR A 4 15.21 -9.15 10.95
CA TYR A 4 15.93 -9.60 9.75
C TYR A 4 16.20 -11.11 9.74
N SER A 5 15.65 -11.90 10.67
CA SER A 5 15.81 -13.37 10.67
C SER A 5 15.24 -14.05 9.42
N HIS A 6 14.35 -13.36 8.70
CA HIS A 6 13.72 -13.82 7.46
C HIS A 6 14.01 -12.87 6.29
N TYR A 7 15.21 -12.31 6.24
CA TYR A 7 15.63 -11.32 5.24
C TYR A 7 15.41 -11.75 3.78
N GLN A 8 15.54 -13.05 3.47
CA GLN A 8 15.36 -13.60 2.13
C GLN A 8 13.89 -13.93 1.78
N LYS A 9 12.95 -13.82 2.72
CA LYS A 9 11.57 -14.24 2.51
C LYS A 9 10.70 -13.08 2.02
N ALA A 10 9.93 -13.35 0.98
CA ALA A 10 8.87 -12.49 0.46
C ALA A 10 7.51 -13.20 0.57
N GLU A 11 6.45 -12.46 0.84
CA GLU A 11 5.09 -12.96 0.96
C GLU A 11 4.21 -12.43 -0.17
N VAL A 12 3.40 -13.31 -0.77
CA VAL A 12 2.33 -12.91 -1.70
C VAL A 12 1.00 -12.95 -0.95
N ILE A 13 0.40 -11.77 -0.77
CA ILE A 13 -0.81 -11.57 0.04
C ILE A 13 -1.72 -10.49 -0.57
N PRO A 14 -3.03 -10.45 -0.23
CA PRO A 14 -3.86 -9.30 -0.55
C PRO A 14 -3.23 -7.99 -0.03
N TRP A 15 -3.31 -6.94 -0.83
CA TRP A 15 -2.89 -5.61 -0.42
C TRP A 15 -3.86 -5.05 0.64
N ILE A 16 -3.31 -4.32 1.62
CA ILE A 16 -4.04 -3.82 2.80
C ILE A 16 -3.46 -2.44 3.10
N SER A 17 -4.31 -1.41 3.18
CA SER A 17 -3.91 -0.01 3.38
C SER A 17 -2.90 0.13 4.52
N SER A 18 -3.29 -0.28 5.73
CA SER A 18 -2.51 -0.06 6.95
C SER A 18 -1.18 -0.82 7.05
N LYS A 19 -0.88 -1.71 6.09
CA LYS A 19 0.34 -2.53 6.09
C LYS A 19 1.23 -2.30 4.88
N HIS A 20 0.66 -1.88 3.76
CA HIS A 20 1.32 -1.96 2.45
C HIS A 20 1.25 -0.64 1.65
N ASN A 21 0.87 0.46 2.31
CA ASN A 21 0.82 1.79 1.70
C ASN A 21 2.19 2.47 1.53
N MET A 22 3.25 1.96 2.18
CA MET A 22 4.60 2.50 2.06
C MET A 22 5.41 1.83 0.95
N GLY A 23 6.08 2.63 0.12
CA GLY A 23 7.00 2.13 -0.91
C GLY A 23 6.32 1.22 -1.94
N MET A 24 5.05 1.49 -2.24
CA MET A 24 4.27 0.69 -3.18
C MET A 24 4.78 0.91 -4.61
N ALA A 25 5.04 -0.20 -5.31
CA ALA A 25 5.37 -0.21 -6.73
C ALA A 25 4.35 -1.06 -7.48
N PHE A 26 3.93 -0.60 -8.66
CA PHE A 26 3.06 -1.34 -9.56
C PHE A 26 3.41 -1.01 -11.01
N ASN A 27 3.13 -1.95 -11.92
CA ASN A 27 3.45 -1.77 -13.34
C ASN A 27 2.33 -1.04 -14.10
N ARG A 28 2.59 -0.71 -15.37
CA ARG A 28 1.62 -0.01 -16.25
C ARG A 28 0.30 -0.77 -16.40
N ILE A 29 0.32 -2.10 -16.39
CA ILE A 29 -0.89 -2.92 -16.51
C ILE A 29 -1.78 -2.72 -15.28
N THR A 30 -1.21 -2.80 -14.08
CA THR A 30 -1.93 -2.54 -12.83
C THR A 30 -2.43 -1.10 -12.76
N TRP A 31 -1.60 -0.13 -13.14
CA TRP A 31 -2.00 1.29 -13.22
C TRP A 31 -3.22 1.49 -14.12
N ASN A 32 -3.21 0.92 -15.33
CA ASN A 32 -4.32 1.04 -16.26
C ASN A 32 -5.61 0.38 -15.74
N LYS A 33 -5.51 -0.69 -14.93
CA LYS A 33 -6.68 -1.28 -14.25
C LYS A 33 -7.22 -0.35 -13.15
N LEU A 34 -6.34 0.26 -12.36
CA LEU A 34 -6.73 1.22 -11.33
C LEU A 34 -7.40 2.46 -11.92
N ARG A 35 -6.86 3.01 -13.02
CA ARG A 35 -7.47 4.15 -13.72
C ARG A 35 -8.89 3.88 -14.21
N LYS A 36 -9.21 2.64 -14.61
CA LYS A 36 -10.58 2.26 -14.99
C LYS A 36 -11.56 2.26 -13.80
N CYS A 37 -11.05 2.24 -12.57
CA CYS A 37 -11.81 2.33 -11.33
C CYS A 37 -11.84 3.76 -10.75
N ALA A 38 -11.48 4.78 -11.54
CA ALA A 38 -11.36 6.14 -11.04
C ALA A 38 -12.67 6.68 -10.43
N SER A 39 -13.84 6.18 -10.83
CA SER A 39 -15.13 6.74 -10.40
C SER A 39 -15.35 6.31 -8.97
N GLN A 40 -15.18 5.02 -8.71
CA GLN A 40 -15.23 4.42 -7.38
C GLN A 40 -14.12 4.97 -6.47
N PHE A 41 -12.93 5.24 -7.01
CA PHE A 41 -11.86 5.86 -6.23
C PHE A 41 -12.21 7.30 -5.82
N CYS A 42 -12.61 8.12 -6.79
CA CYS A 42 -12.83 9.55 -6.59
C CYS A 42 -14.13 9.88 -5.85
N SER A 43 -15.13 8.99 -5.87
CA SER A 43 -16.42 9.21 -5.19
C SER A 43 -16.55 8.50 -3.84
N TYR A 44 -15.54 7.73 -3.42
CA TYR A 44 -15.56 7.09 -2.10
C TYR A 44 -15.26 8.15 -1.04
N ASP A 45 -16.14 8.28 -0.04
CA ASP A 45 -16.02 9.29 1.02
C ASP A 45 -14.94 8.89 2.04
N ASP A 46 -13.69 8.96 1.59
CA ASP A 46 -12.47 8.78 2.36
C ASP A 46 -11.33 9.59 1.73
N TYR A 47 -10.85 10.62 2.43
CA TYR A 47 -9.75 11.45 1.94
C TYR A 47 -8.40 10.72 1.90
N ASN A 48 -8.30 9.53 2.50
CA ASN A 48 -7.08 8.74 2.54
C ASN A 48 -6.97 7.88 1.27
N TRP A 49 -6.02 8.22 0.40
CA TRP A 49 -5.81 7.52 -0.88
C TRP A 49 -5.66 5.99 -0.74
N ASP A 50 -5.07 5.52 0.37
CA ASP A 50 -4.79 4.12 0.60
C ASP A 50 -6.05 3.36 1.03
N TRP A 51 -6.93 3.97 1.82
CA TRP A 51 -8.24 3.40 2.12
C TRP A 51 -9.16 3.39 0.90
N SER A 52 -9.14 4.44 0.08
CA SER A 52 -9.84 4.47 -1.22
C SER A 52 -9.29 3.43 -2.19
N LEU A 53 -7.97 3.19 -2.19
CA LEU A 53 -7.36 2.10 -2.96
C LEU A 53 -7.79 0.72 -2.43
N GLN A 54 -7.91 0.55 -1.11
CA GLN A 54 -8.41 -0.70 -0.53
C GLN A 54 -9.87 -0.95 -0.92
N HIS A 55 -10.70 0.11 -0.93
CA HIS A 55 -12.06 0.05 -1.44
C HIS A 55 -12.08 -0.45 -2.88
N VAL A 56 -11.35 0.22 -3.79
CA VAL A 56 -11.23 -0.17 -5.20
C VAL A 56 -10.75 -1.62 -5.38
N ALA A 57 -9.79 -2.06 -4.58
CA ALA A 57 -9.28 -3.42 -4.61
C ALA A 57 -10.35 -4.47 -4.26
N GLN A 58 -11.34 -4.12 -3.43
CA GLN A 58 -12.40 -5.01 -2.97
C GLN A 58 -13.71 -4.89 -3.77
N THR A 59 -13.95 -3.76 -4.44
CA THR A 59 -15.25 -3.46 -5.07
C THR A 59 -15.20 -3.29 -6.59
N CYS A 60 -14.07 -2.86 -7.15
CA CYS A 60 -13.97 -2.56 -8.59
C CYS A 60 -13.02 -3.50 -9.32
N LEU A 61 -11.86 -3.81 -8.75
CA LEU A 61 -10.92 -4.73 -9.39
C LEU A 61 -11.47 -6.17 -9.34
N PRO A 62 -11.41 -6.92 -10.47
CA PRO A 62 -11.84 -8.31 -10.45
C PRO A 62 -10.97 -9.11 -9.48
N PRO A 63 -11.55 -10.07 -8.73
CA PRO A 63 -10.80 -10.91 -7.81
C PRO A 63 -9.58 -11.51 -8.49
N SER A 64 -8.44 -11.51 -7.80
CA SER A 64 -7.20 -12.01 -8.37
C SER A 64 -7.31 -13.53 -8.57
N ARG A 65 -7.60 -13.92 -9.82
CA ARG A 65 -7.38 -15.27 -10.33
C ARG A 65 -5.92 -15.33 -10.76
N GLY A 66 -5.01 -15.47 -9.80
CA GLY A 66 -3.58 -15.45 -10.08
C GLY A 66 -3.20 -16.39 -11.24
N ALA A 67 -2.15 -16.05 -11.98
CA ALA A 67 -1.54 -17.01 -12.89
C ALA A 67 -0.81 -18.08 -12.04
N GLY A 68 -1.42 -19.26 -11.87
CA GLY A 68 -0.82 -20.39 -11.14
C GLY A 68 -1.14 -20.46 -9.64
N ALA A 69 -0.14 -20.84 -8.82
CA ALA A 69 -0.25 -21.29 -7.42
C ALA A 69 -0.76 -20.26 -6.38
N ALA A 70 -1.13 -19.04 -6.79
CA ALA A 70 -1.69 -18.04 -5.87
C ALA A 70 -3.16 -18.40 -5.53
N PRO A 71 -3.54 -18.49 -4.25
CA PRO A 71 -4.90 -18.73 -3.82
C PRO A 71 -5.86 -17.72 -4.44
N ARG A 72 -7.11 -18.15 -4.67
CA ARG A 72 -8.20 -17.21 -4.99
C ARG A 72 -8.33 -16.22 -3.84
N VAL A 73 -8.09 -14.94 -4.13
CA VAL A 73 -8.26 -13.87 -3.16
C VAL A 73 -9.40 -12.98 -3.63
N ASP A 74 -10.33 -12.66 -2.73
CA ASP A 74 -11.47 -11.79 -3.04
C ASP A 74 -11.03 -10.36 -3.44
N SER A 75 -9.84 -9.94 -3.00
CA SER A 75 -9.20 -8.69 -3.44
C SER A 75 -8.64 -8.83 -4.86
N GLY A 76 -8.94 -7.86 -5.72
CA GLY A 76 -8.32 -7.73 -7.03
C GLY A 76 -6.89 -7.16 -7.00
N LEU A 77 -6.43 -6.68 -5.83
CA LEU A 77 -5.05 -6.23 -5.62
C LEU A 77 -4.30 -7.17 -4.67
N VAL A 78 -3.21 -7.74 -5.18
CA VAL A 78 -2.25 -8.57 -4.43
C VAL A 78 -0.89 -7.88 -4.43
N THR A 79 -0.13 -8.05 -3.35
CA THR A 79 1.20 -7.47 -3.18
C THR A 79 2.22 -8.56 -2.88
N MET A 80 3.45 -8.32 -3.33
CA MET A 80 4.62 -9.06 -2.88
C MET A 80 5.34 -8.20 -1.85
N MET A 81 5.33 -8.63 -0.58
CA MET A 81 5.93 -7.89 0.52
C MET A 81 7.14 -8.64 1.07
N MET A 82 8.24 -7.94 1.27
CA MET A 82 9.39 -8.51 1.98
C MET A 82 9.12 -8.64 3.48
N ARG A 83 9.42 -9.80 4.09
CA ARG A 83 9.26 -10.01 5.56
C ARG A 83 10.15 -9.09 6.39
N ALA A 84 11.38 -8.85 5.94
CA ALA A 84 12.21 -7.78 6.49
C ALA A 84 11.93 -6.48 5.71
N PRO A 85 11.56 -5.36 6.35
CA PRO A 85 11.22 -4.14 5.62
C PRO A 85 12.45 -3.48 5.00
N ARG A 86 12.28 -2.94 3.79
CA ARG A 86 13.31 -2.17 3.06
C ARG A 86 13.05 -0.66 3.07
N VAL A 87 11.86 -0.27 3.51
CA VAL A 87 11.40 1.11 3.68
C VAL A 87 10.97 1.27 5.13
N PHE A 88 11.35 2.39 5.73
CA PHE A 88 11.02 2.72 7.12
C PHE A 88 10.29 4.06 7.15
N HIS A 89 9.24 4.15 7.96
CA HIS A 89 8.61 5.41 8.27
C HIS A 89 9.45 6.14 9.33
N ILE A 90 9.92 7.35 9.01
CA ILE A 90 10.67 8.20 9.94
C ILE A 90 9.86 9.41 10.43
N GLY A 91 8.63 9.58 9.94
CA GLY A 91 7.74 10.64 10.40
C GLY A 91 7.31 10.39 11.85
N GLU A 92 7.60 11.35 12.72
CA GLU A 92 7.24 11.30 14.15
C GLU A 92 6.08 12.23 14.50
N CYS A 93 5.74 13.15 13.59
CA CYS A 93 4.62 14.07 13.73
C CYS A 93 3.68 13.97 12.53
N GLY A 94 2.41 14.24 12.78
CA GLY A 94 1.35 14.18 11.78
C GLY A 94 -0.02 13.99 12.43
N VAL A 95 -1.05 13.84 11.59
CA VAL A 95 -2.47 13.77 11.98
C VAL A 95 -2.76 12.67 13.02
N HIS A 96 -1.92 11.63 13.10
CA HIS A 96 -2.10 10.49 14.01
C HIS A 96 -1.07 10.41 15.15
N HIS A 97 -0.11 11.33 15.21
CA HIS A 97 0.93 11.32 16.24
C HIS A 97 0.57 12.30 17.36
N LYS A 98 0.67 11.83 18.62
CA LYS A 98 0.35 12.62 19.82
C LYS A 98 1.59 13.26 20.47
N THR A 99 2.73 13.17 19.81
CA THR A 99 4.03 13.59 20.33
C THR A 99 4.30 15.05 19.99
N ASN A 100 4.67 15.85 20.99
CA ASN A 100 5.06 17.25 20.79
C ASN A 100 6.49 17.40 20.23
N ASN A 101 7.28 16.33 20.27
CA ASN A 101 8.63 16.30 19.70
C ASN A 101 8.56 15.71 18.29
N CYS A 102 8.81 16.55 17.28
CA CYS A 102 8.77 16.19 15.86
C CYS A 102 10.15 15.84 15.28
N GLU A 103 11.19 15.84 16.11
CA GLU A 103 12.55 15.52 15.67
C GLU A 103 12.65 14.06 15.23
N SER A 104 13.03 13.85 13.97
CA SER A 104 13.20 12.51 13.40
C SER A 104 14.53 11.85 13.79
N THR A 105 15.40 12.57 14.50
CA THR A 105 16.76 12.15 14.85
C THR A 105 16.80 10.82 15.62
N ALA A 106 15.90 10.63 16.58
CA ALA A 106 15.81 9.39 17.35
C ALA A 106 15.42 8.18 16.46
N VAL A 107 14.50 8.37 15.52
CA VAL A 107 14.09 7.30 14.59
C VAL A 107 15.19 6.99 13.59
N ILE A 108 15.83 8.02 13.05
CA ILE A 108 16.96 7.86 12.13
C ILE A 108 18.06 7.05 12.82
N ALA A 109 18.45 7.41 14.05
CA ALA A 109 19.43 6.65 14.82
C ALA A 109 19.00 5.19 15.05
N LYS A 110 17.71 4.97 15.36
CA LYS A 110 17.15 3.62 15.51
C LYS A 110 17.22 2.81 14.21
N VAL A 111 16.84 3.41 13.08
CA VAL A 111 16.91 2.76 11.76
C VAL A 111 18.35 2.45 11.40
N GLN A 112 19.28 3.39 11.59
CA GLN A 112 20.71 3.17 11.36
C GLN A 112 21.25 2.02 12.20
N ASN A 113 20.88 1.92 13.48
CA ASN A 113 21.29 0.82 14.36
C ASN A 113 20.71 -0.53 13.90
N VAL A 114 19.45 -0.56 13.47
CA VAL A 114 18.84 -1.76 12.89
C VAL A 114 19.60 -2.21 11.64
N LEU A 115 19.88 -1.29 10.72
CA LEU A 115 20.60 -1.58 9.47
C LEU A 115 22.04 -2.01 9.71
N LYS A 116 22.75 -1.36 10.65
CA LYS A 116 24.11 -1.74 11.08
C LYS A 116 24.13 -3.17 11.61
N SER A 117 23.15 -3.53 12.45
CA SER A 117 23.02 -4.88 13.01
C SER A 117 22.59 -5.92 11.97
N ALA A 118 21.88 -5.48 10.91
CA ALA A 118 21.40 -6.33 9.84
C ALA A 118 22.39 -6.46 8.67
N ARG A 119 23.58 -5.84 8.72
CA ARG A 119 24.51 -5.71 7.59
C ARG A 119 24.79 -7.02 6.85
N ALA A 120 24.99 -8.12 7.59
CA ALA A 120 25.25 -9.45 7.02
C ALA A 120 24.03 -10.08 6.32
N HIS A 121 22.83 -9.56 6.56
CA HIS A 121 21.56 -10.01 6.01
C HIS A 121 21.03 -9.07 4.90
N LEU A 122 21.78 -8.04 4.53
CA LEU A 122 21.45 -7.17 3.40
C LEU A 122 21.91 -7.82 2.10
N PHE A 123 21.28 -7.44 0.98
CA PHE A 123 21.63 -7.90 -0.38
C PHE A 123 21.63 -9.43 -0.57
N PRO A 124 20.54 -10.13 -0.22
CA PRO A 124 20.45 -11.56 -0.50
C PRO A 124 20.50 -11.82 -2.02
N SER A 125 21.27 -12.82 -2.45
CA SER A 125 21.38 -13.22 -3.85
C SER A 125 20.12 -13.91 -4.39
N GLN A 126 19.27 -14.44 -3.50
CA GLN A 126 18.04 -15.13 -3.83
C GLN A 126 16.94 -14.78 -2.83
N LEU A 127 15.69 -14.81 -3.32
CA LEU A 127 14.49 -14.61 -2.51
C LEU A 127 13.62 -15.86 -2.54
N THR A 128 13.07 -16.22 -1.39
CA THR A 128 12.07 -17.29 -1.28
C THR A 128 10.68 -16.67 -1.18
N LEU A 129 9.81 -16.97 -2.15
CA LEU A 129 8.41 -16.57 -2.08
C LEU A 129 7.61 -17.59 -1.27
N THR A 130 6.86 -17.08 -0.29
CA THR A 130 5.84 -17.84 0.42
C THR A 130 4.48 -17.25 0.11
N ILE A 131 3.52 -18.10 -0.25
CA ILE A 131 2.16 -17.66 -0.46
C ILE A 131 1.44 -17.80 0.87
N ALA A 132 1.12 -16.68 1.52
CA ALA A 132 0.48 -16.76 2.82
C ALA A 132 -0.98 -17.21 2.65
N SER A 133 -1.45 -18.05 3.57
CA SER A 133 -2.83 -18.54 3.60
C SER A 133 -3.82 -17.37 3.55
N VAL A 134 -4.85 -17.51 2.71
CA VAL A 134 -5.87 -16.50 2.41
C VAL A 134 -6.31 -15.78 3.68
N ALA A 135 -5.96 -14.49 3.79
CA ALA A 135 -6.46 -13.65 4.86
C ALA A 135 -7.99 -13.68 4.82
N LYS A 136 -8.63 -13.91 5.98
CA LYS A 136 -10.10 -13.80 6.12
C LYS A 136 -10.57 -12.50 5.45
N LYS A 137 -11.67 -12.58 4.70
CA LYS A 137 -12.32 -11.45 4.04
C LYS A 137 -12.33 -10.23 4.97
N THR A 138 -11.49 -9.24 4.68
CA THR A 138 -11.47 -8.00 5.43
C THR A 138 -12.77 -7.28 5.12
N LYS A 139 -13.67 -7.17 6.11
CA LYS A 139 -14.94 -6.46 5.94
C LYS A 139 -14.63 -5.04 5.46
N LEU A 140 -15.22 -4.65 4.33
CA LEU A 140 -15.12 -3.29 3.82
C LEU A 140 -15.65 -2.35 4.90
N ARG A 141 -14.79 -1.42 5.34
CA ARG A 141 -15.16 -0.42 6.34
C ARG A 141 -15.89 0.74 5.66
N LYS A 142 -16.71 1.45 6.43
CA LYS A 142 -17.17 2.78 6.02
C LYS A 142 -15.92 3.68 5.92
N GLY A 143 -15.87 4.54 4.91
CA GLY A 143 -14.76 5.47 4.73
C GLY A 143 -14.64 6.41 5.94
N ASN A 144 -13.45 6.98 6.11
CA ASN A 144 -13.16 7.93 7.18
C ASN A 144 -13.86 9.29 7.01
N GLY A 145 -14.54 9.52 5.88
CA GLY A 145 -15.16 10.79 5.56
C GLY A 145 -14.17 11.78 4.95
N GLY A 146 -14.56 13.07 4.91
CA GLY A 146 -13.70 14.16 4.47
C GLY A 146 -13.49 14.24 2.96
N TRP A 147 -14.23 13.47 2.17
CA TRP A 147 -14.17 13.44 0.71
C TRP A 147 -15.59 13.42 0.14
N GLY A 148 -16.48 14.23 0.70
CA GLY A 148 -17.89 14.31 0.30
C GLY A 148 -18.20 15.50 -0.63
N ASP A 149 -17.25 16.40 -0.84
CA ASP A 149 -17.44 17.57 -1.71
C ASP A 149 -17.37 17.15 -3.18
N ILE A 150 -18.41 17.48 -3.96
CA ILE A 150 -18.53 17.08 -5.36
C ILE A 150 -17.38 17.67 -6.20
N ARG A 151 -16.83 18.83 -5.81
CA ARG A 151 -15.72 19.46 -6.54
C ARG A 151 -14.44 18.64 -6.43
N ASP A 152 -14.20 17.99 -5.29
CA ASP A 152 -13.06 17.07 -5.12
C ASP A 152 -13.21 15.85 -6.02
N HIS A 153 -14.44 15.32 -6.15
CA HIS A 153 -14.75 14.17 -7.00
C HIS A 153 -14.51 14.50 -8.48
N GLU A 154 -15.06 15.63 -8.94
CA GLU A 154 -14.94 16.10 -10.32
C GLU A 154 -13.48 16.36 -10.70
N LEU A 155 -12.74 17.06 -9.84
CA LEU A 155 -11.32 17.32 -10.07
C LEU A 155 -10.53 16.01 -10.15
N CYS A 156 -10.69 15.11 -9.18
CA CYS A 156 -10.02 13.80 -9.14
C CYS A 156 -10.31 12.96 -10.38
N TRP A 157 -11.58 12.92 -10.81
CA TRP A 157 -11.98 12.15 -11.98
C TRP A 157 -11.38 12.74 -13.25
N ASN A 158 -11.49 14.07 -13.45
CA ASN A 158 -11.01 14.77 -14.64
C ASN A 158 -9.51 14.59 -14.86
N ILE A 159 -8.68 14.76 -13.82
CA ILE A 159 -7.22 14.56 -13.93
C ILE A 159 -6.85 13.09 -14.22
N THR A 160 -7.73 12.13 -13.88
CA THR A 160 -7.46 10.70 -14.07
C THR A 160 -7.86 10.21 -15.46
N VAL A 161 -8.99 10.69 -15.99
CA VAL A 161 -9.52 10.28 -17.30
C VAL A 161 -8.90 11.08 -18.46
N SER A 162 -8.47 12.32 -18.19
CA SER A 162 -7.85 13.22 -19.17
C SER A 162 -6.41 13.53 -18.74
N PRO A 163 -5.45 12.60 -18.93
CA PRO A 163 -4.06 12.82 -18.50
C PRO A 163 -3.36 13.94 -19.29
N ASP A 164 -3.90 14.31 -20.46
CA ASP A 164 -3.42 15.40 -21.31
C ASP A 164 -4.17 16.73 -21.07
N LEU A 165 -4.97 16.81 -19.99
CA LEU A 165 -5.70 18.03 -19.66
C LEU A 165 -4.71 19.13 -19.26
N VAL A 166 -4.45 20.05 -20.19
CA VAL A 166 -3.71 21.29 -19.91
C VAL A 166 -4.67 22.22 -19.19
N LEU A 167 -4.45 22.42 -17.89
CA LEU A 167 -5.18 23.43 -17.13
C LEU A 167 -4.70 24.82 -17.60
N PRO A 168 -5.61 25.80 -17.80
CA PRO A 168 -5.26 27.15 -18.20
C PRO A 168 -4.38 27.88 -17.16
#